data_AF-A0A2N3AIB6-F1
#
_entry.id   AF-A0A2N3AIB6-F1
#
_cell.length_a   1.000
_cell.length_b   1.000
_cell.length_c   1.000
_cell.angle_alpha   90.00
_cell.angle_beta   90.00
_cell.angle_gamma   90.00
#
_symmetry.space_group_name_H-M   'P 1'
#
loop_
_entity.id
_entity.type
_entity.pdbx_description
1 polymer ?
#
loop_
_entity_poly.entity_id
_entity_poly.type
_entity_poly.pdbx_seq_one_letter_code
_entity_poly.pdbx_strand_id
1 'polypeptide(L)' 'REDGGRIVIPVGGIWMVQTLMKIEKIEGKIKSKGIIGVRFVPMIGHSR' A
#
# COMPACT_ATOMS: atom_id res chain seq x y z
N ARG A 1 19.89 -0.39 -1.68
CA ARG A 1 20.62 -1.43 -0.92
C ARG A 1 19.70 -2.40 -0.20
N GLU A 2 18.46 -2.05 0.13
CA GLU A 2 17.49 -3.00 0.72
C GLU A 2 16.54 -3.55 -0.34
N ASP A 3 16.94 -4.61 -1.02
CA ASP A 3 16.00 -5.48 -1.74
C ASP A 3 15.35 -6.44 -0.74
N GLY A 4 14.07 -6.77 -0.95
CA GLY A 4 13.27 -7.60 -0.04
C GLY A 4 12.39 -6.83 0.95
N GLY A 5 12.50 -5.50 1.00
CA GLY A 5 11.59 -4.64 1.78
C GLY A 5 10.15 -4.75 1.29
N ARG A 6 9.19 -4.74 2.24
CA ARG A 6 7.75 -4.86 1.97
C ARG A 6 6.96 -3.80 2.73
N ILE A 7 5.98 -3.22 2.06
CA ILE A 7 4.96 -2.35 2.65
C ILE A 7 3.60 -2.98 2.42
N VAL A 8 2.77 -3.02 3.47
CA VAL A 8 1.37 -3.42 3.39
C VAL A 8 0.54 -2.24 3.87
N ILE A 9 -0.26 -1.65 2.98
CA ILE A 9 -0.96 -0.39 3.26
C ILE A 9 -2.36 -0.39 2.62
N PRO A 10 -3.40 0.12 3.30
CA PRO A 10 -4.69 0.35 2.66
C PRO A 10 -4.58 1.50 1.66
N VAL A 11 -5.03 1.27 0.42
CA VAL A 11 -5.08 2.29 -0.63
C VAL A 11 -6.51 2.42 -1.13
N GLY A 12 -7.03 3.64 -1.12
CA GLY A 12 -8.36 3.98 -1.59
C GLY A 12 -8.84 5.33 -1.05
N GLY A 13 -9.86 5.89 -1.69
CA GLY A 13 -10.48 7.15 -1.25
C GLY A 13 -11.23 6.98 0.08
N ILE A 14 -11.40 8.09 0.82
CA ILE A 14 -12.05 8.13 2.15
C ILE A 14 -13.47 7.54 2.12
N TRP A 15 -14.18 7.70 1.00
CA TRP A 15 -15.57 7.26 0.83
C TRP A 15 -15.72 5.95 0.04
N MET A 16 -14.61 5.26 -0.27
CA MET A 16 -14.60 4.02 -1.03
C MET A 16 -14.12 2.85 -0.16
N VAL A 17 -14.50 1.61 -0.53
CA VAL A 17 -13.84 0.42 -0.02
C VAL A 17 -12.35 0.47 -0.41
N GLN A 18 -11.47 0.51 0.59
CA GLN A 18 -10.03 0.51 0.39
C GLN A 18 -9.55 -0.91 0.04
N THR A 19 -8.48 -1.02 -0.74
CA THR A 19 -7.81 -2.30 -1.01
C THR A 19 -6.51 -2.39 -0.21
N LEU A 20 -6.29 -3.52 0.46
CA LEU A 20 -5.02 -3.83 1.08
C LEU A 20 -3.99 -4.16 -0.01
N MET A 21 -3.02 -3.28 -0.17
CA MET A 21 -1.96 -3.42 -1.18
C MET A 21 -0.70 -3.96 -0.53
N LYS A 22 -0.08 -4.96 -1.15
CA LYS A 22 1.30 -5.38 -0.86
C LYS A 22 2.23 -4.77 -1.90
N ILE A 23 3.23 -4.03 -1.45
CA ILE A 23 4.25 -3.39 -2.25
C ILE A 23 5.60 -3.98 -1.85
N GLU A 24 6.37 -4.49 -2.81
CA GLU A 24 7.65 -5.16 -2.57
C GLU A 24 8.72 -4.58 -3.48
N LYS A 25 9.93 -4.42 -2.94
CA LYS A 25 11.11 -4.07 -3.74
C LYS A 25 11.92 -5.33 -4.02
N ILE A 26 12.00 -5.73 -5.29
CA ILE A 26 12.71 -6.93 -5.75
C ILE A 26 13.63 -6.49 -6.88
N GLU A 27 14.94 -6.70 -6.71
CA GLU A 27 15.97 -6.35 -7.70
C GLU A 27 15.89 -4.87 -8.12
N GLY A 28 15.71 -3.98 -7.15
CA GLY A 28 15.53 -2.54 -7.41
C GLY A 28 14.18 -2.14 -8.02
N LYS A 29 13.33 -3.08 -8.42
CA LYS A 29 12.00 -2.83 -9.02
C LYS A 29 10.90 -2.89 -7.97
N ILE A 30 9.95 -1.97 -8.06
CA ILE A 30 8.74 -1.98 -7.22
C ILE A 30 7.68 -2.87 -7.86
N LYS A 31 7.17 -3.85 -7.12
CA LYS A 31 6.02 -4.68 -7.51
C LYS A 31 4.87 -4.44 -6.54
N SER A 32 3.67 -4.24 -7.08
CA SER A 32 2.46 -3.96 -6.30
C SER A 32 1.39 -4.99 -6.61
N LYS A 33 0.70 -5.50 -5.58
CA LYS A 33 -0.41 -6.45 -5.69
C LYS A 33 -1.53 -6.12 -4.71
N GLY A 34 -2.77 -6.02 -5.20
CA GLY A 34 -3.95 -5.96 -4.35
C GLY A 34 -4.29 -7.34 -3.75
N ILE A 35 -4.63 -7.37 -2.46
CA ILE A 35 -4.97 -8.61 -1.74
C ILE A 35 -6.47 -8.72 -1.53
N ILE A 36 -7.06 -7.82 -0.75
CA ILE A 36 -8.49 -7.83 -0.37
C ILE A 36 -9.00 -6.42 -0.10
N GLY A 37 -10.32 -6.24 -0.13
CA GLY A 37 -10.95 -5.04 0.40
C GLY A 37 -10.85 -4.97 1.93
N VAL A 38 -10.64 -3.78 2.49
CA VAL A 38 -10.47 -3.53 3.93
C VAL A 38 -11.19 -2.25 4.38
N ARG A 39 -11.34 -2.09 5.70
CA ARG A 39 -11.83 -0.85 6.35
C ARG A 39 -10.82 -0.39 7.39
N PHE A 40 -10.15 0.72 7.12
CA PHE A 40 -9.24 1.40 8.03
C PHE A 40 -9.70 2.83 8.27
N VAL A 41 -9.20 3.46 9.34
CA VAL A 41 -9.30 4.91 9.52
C VAL A 41 -8.57 5.64 8.39
N PRO A 42 -8.98 6.88 8.03
CA PRO A 42 -8.24 7.67 7.04
C PRO A 42 -6.79 7.89 7.45
N MET A 43 -5.88 7.77 6.49
CA MET A 43 -4.49 8.22 6.68
C MET A 43 -4.47 9.74 6.63
N ILE A 44 -4.26 10.39 7.78
CA ILE A 44 -4.22 11.84 7.90
C ILE A 44 -2.76 12.30 7.81
N GLY A 45 -2.42 13.03 6.75
CA GLY A 45 -1.07 13.55 6.51
C GLY A 45 -0.96 14.15 5.11
N HIS A 46 0.01 15.05 4.90
CA HIS A 46 0.29 15.63 3.59
C HIS A 46 1.41 14.86 2.91
N SER A 47 1.18 14.38 1.67
CA SER A 47 2.28 14.04 0.77
C SER A 47 2.85 15.34 0.26
N ARG A 48 3.92 15.83 0.88
CA ARG A 48 4.73 16.91 0.30
C ARG A 48 5.66 16.35 -0.77
#